data_AF-A0A1I8FMT2-F1
#
_entry.id   AF-A0A1I8FMT2-F1
#
_cell.length_a   1.000
_cell.length_b   1.000
_cell.length_c   1.000
_cell.angle_alpha   90.00
_cell.angle_beta   90.00
_cell.angle_gamma   90.00
#
_symmetry.space_group_name_H-M   'P 1'
#
loop_
_entity.id
_entity.type
_entity.pdbx_description
1 polymer ?
#
loop_
_entity_poly.entity_id
_entity_poly.type
_entity_poly.pdbx_seq_one_letter_code
_entity_poly.pdbx_strand_id
1 'polypeptide(L)' 'MAYWCNWSRAGNPPNALLRAFMAVYDLDICDEETIVRWKEEVNHAYPDKGKALFQLNKFLNWLDQAEEESDEEAGVRK' A
#
# COMPACT_ATOMS: atom_id res chain seq x y z
N MET A 1 -20.74 -23.61 -7.76
CA MET A 1 -20.93 -22.32 -7.06
C MET A 1 -20.56 -22.44 -5.58
N ALA A 2 -19.30 -22.77 -5.24
CA ALA A 2 -18.88 -23.01 -3.85
C ALA A 2 -17.54 -22.36 -3.47
N TYR A 3 -16.81 -21.77 -4.42
CA TYR A 3 -15.49 -21.18 -4.15
C TYR A 3 -15.55 -19.73 -3.68
N TRP A 4 -16.66 -19.02 -3.94
CA TRP A 4 -16.79 -17.59 -3.61
C TRP A 4 -17.37 -17.33 -2.21
N CYS A 5 -18.09 -18.28 -1.61
CA CYS A 5 -18.62 -18.15 -0.25
C CYS A 5 -17.57 -18.36 0.86
N ASN A 6 -16.40 -18.93 0.56
CA ASN A 6 -15.39 -19.23 1.58
C ASN A 6 -14.53 -18.01 1.93
N TRP A 7 -14.32 -17.09 0.98
CA TRP A 7 -13.51 -15.88 1.20
C TRP A 7 -14.19 -14.86 2.13
N SER A 8 -15.52 -14.72 2.02
CA SER A 8 -16.31 -13.83 2.88
C SER A 8 -16.46 -14.33 4.33
N ARG A 9 -16.35 -15.64 4.57
CA ARG A 9 -16.37 -16.25 5.91
C ARG A 9 -15.03 -16.21 6.65
N ALA A 10 -13.93 -15.91 5.95
CA ALA A 10 -12.58 -15.92 6.52
C ALA A 10 -12.25 -14.69 7.37
N GLY A 11 -13.24 -13.83 7.66
CA GLY A 11 -13.13 -12.77 8.67
C GLY A 11 -11.95 -11.84 8.39
N ASN A 12 -11.96 -11.14 7.26
CA ASN A 12 -10.97 -10.12 6.88
C ASN A 12 -9.57 -10.46 7.41
N PRO A 13 -8.92 -11.51 6.87
CA PRO A 13 -7.71 -12.06 7.47
C PRO A 13 -6.69 -10.94 7.65
N PRO A 14 -5.98 -10.93 8.81
CA PRO A 14 -5.04 -9.87 9.11
C PRO A 14 -4.10 -9.68 7.92
N ASN A 15 -3.92 -8.42 7.52
CA ASN A 15 -3.07 -8.02 6.39
C ASN A 15 -3.65 -8.30 4.99
N ALA A 16 -4.96 -8.55 4.83
CA ALA A 16 -5.57 -8.67 3.50
C ALA A 16 -5.36 -7.42 2.63
N LEU A 17 -5.52 -6.23 3.22
CA LEU A 17 -5.29 -4.96 2.54
C LEU A 17 -3.82 -4.77 2.19
N LEU A 18 -2.92 -5.08 3.13
CA LEU A 18 -1.47 -5.06 2.92
C LEU A 18 -1.05 -5.95 1.74
N ARG A 19 -1.58 -7.18 1.69
CA ARG A 19 -1.29 -8.13 0.60
C ARG A 19 -1.80 -7.62 -0.76
N ALA A 20 -2.96 -6.95 -0.78
CA ALA A 20 -3.47 -6.35 -2.00
C ALA A 20 -2.56 -5.21 -2.50
N PHE A 21 -2.11 -4.32 -1.61
CA PHE A 21 -1.18 -3.25 -1.96
C PHE A 21 0.19 -3.77 -2.42
N MET A 22 0.74 -4.76 -1.72
CA MET A 22 1.98 -5.42 -2.15
C MET A 22 1.82 -6.09 -3.53
N ALA A 23 0.70 -6.76 -3.79
CA ALA A 23 0.46 -7.37 -5.09
C ALA A 23 0.31 -6.34 -6.22
N VAL A 24 -0.30 -5.18 -5.95
CA VAL A 24 -0.42 -4.08 -6.93
C VAL A 24 0.94 -3.48 -7.25
N TYR A 25 1.82 -3.37 -6.26
CA TYR A 25 3.21 -2.96 -6.42
C TYR A 25 4.02 -4.02 -7.21
N ASP A 26 3.97 -5.29 -6.79
CA ASP A 26 4.70 -6.40 -7.44
C ASP A 26 4.27 -6.61 -8.92
N LEU A 27 3.02 -6.29 -9.24
CA LEU A 27 2.46 -6.41 -10.60
C LEU A 27 2.68 -5.16 -11.46
N ASP A 28 3.36 -4.13 -10.94
CA ASP A 28 3.64 -2.88 -11.66
C ASP A 28 2.35 -2.18 -12.13
N ILE A 29 1.28 -2.29 -11.34
CA ILE A 29 -0.03 -1.70 -11.65
C ILE A 29 -0.12 -0.25 -11.16
N CYS A 30 0.53 0.05 -10.03
CA CYS A 30 0.61 1.40 -9.49
C CYS A 30 2.05 1.75 -9.13
N ASP A 31 2.47 2.93 -9.58
CA ASP A 31 3.76 3.51 -9.21
C ASP A 31 3.78 3.96 -7.75
N GLU A 32 4.98 4.02 -7.19
CA GLU A 32 5.25 4.50 -5.84
C GLU A 32 4.69 5.91 -5.60
N GLU A 33 4.91 6.84 -6.54
CA GLU A 33 4.36 8.20 -6.49
C GLU A 33 2.82 8.20 -6.34
N THR A 34 2.14 7.26 -7.00
CA THR A 34 0.68 7.14 -6.91
C THR A 34 0.23 6.66 -5.53
N ILE A 35 0.99 5.74 -4.92
CA ILE A 35 0.72 5.23 -3.57
C ILE A 35 0.98 6.32 -2.51
N VAL A 36 2.07 7.09 -2.67
CA VAL A 36 2.41 8.22 -1.80
C VAL A 36 1.38 9.34 -1.91
N ARG A 37 1.01 9.74 -3.14
CA ARG A 37 -0.06 10.72 -3.35
C ARG A 37 -1.39 10.24 -2.78
N TRP A 38 -1.72 8.95 -2.91
CA TRP A 38 -2.90 8.39 -2.26
C TRP A 38 -2.83 8.47 -0.73
N LYS A 39 -1.67 8.26 -0.09
CA LYS A 39 -1.49 8.46 1.36
C LYS A 39 -1.85 9.89 1.76
N GLU A 40 -1.39 10.89 0.99
CA GLU A 40 -1.60 12.31 1.24
C GLU A 40 -3.03 12.80 0.98
N GLU A 41 -3.73 12.25 -0.03
CA GLU A 41 -5.10 12.65 -0.41
C GLU A 41 -6.17 12.13 0.57
N VAL A 42 -6.10 12.52 1.85
CA VAL A 42 -7.07 12.14 2.88
C VAL A 42 -8.35 12.97 2.72
N ASN A 43 -9.27 12.46 1.89
CA ASN A 43 -10.60 13.04 1.75
C ASN A 43 -11.59 12.41 2.76
N HIS A 44 -12.45 13.24 3.36
CA HIS A 44 -13.53 12.84 4.27
C HIS A 44 -14.57 11.90 3.63
N ALA A 45 -14.54 11.73 2.31
CA ALA A 45 -15.40 10.81 1.57
C ALA A 45 -15.20 9.32 1.98
N TYR A 46 -14.06 8.97 2.58
CA TYR A 46 -13.73 7.59 2.95
C TYR A 46 -13.44 7.46 4.46
N PRO A 47 -14.47 7.24 5.30
CA PRO A 47 -14.33 7.25 6.76
C PRO A 47 -13.41 6.15 7.31
N ASP A 48 -13.25 5.04 6.59
CA ASP A 48 -12.38 3.93 6.99
C ASP A 48 -10.95 4.04 6.45
N LYS A 49 -10.62 5.12 5.73
CA LYS A 49 -9.26 5.34 5.23
C LYS A 49 -8.23 5.41 6.37
N GLY A 50 -8.58 5.99 7.52
CA GLY A 50 -7.69 6.03 8.68
C GLY A 50 -7.30 4.65 9.21
N LYS A 51 -8.23 3.69 9.21
CA LYS A 51 -7.95 2.30 9.63
C LYS A 51 -7.07 1.58 8.61
N ALA A 52 -7.31 1.84 7.32
CA ALA A 52 -6.50 1.32 6.22
C ALA A 52 -5.06 1.84 6.29
N LEU A 53 -4.86 3.15 6.49
CA LEU A 53 -3.55 3.77 6.67
C LEU A 53 -2.81 3.17 7.86
N PHE A 54 -3.50 2.93 8.98
CA PHE A 54 -2.87 2.32 10.15
C PHE A 54 -2.33 0.90 9.88
N GLN A 55 -3.04 0.11 9.07
CA GLN A 55 -2.59 -1.22 8.65
C GLN A 55 -1.44 -1.16 7.64
N LEU A 56 -1.43 -0.13 6.78
CA LEU A 56 -0.45 0.04 5.71
C LEU A 56 0.80 0.82 6.13
N ASN A 57 0.83 1.44 7.32
CA ASN A 57 1.96 2.25 7.80
C ASN A 57 3.33 1.57 7.65
N LYS A 58 3.43 0.27 7.95
CA LYS A 58 4.70 -0.46 7.82
C LYS A 58 5.17 -0.56 6.36
N PHE A 59 4.25 -0.72 5.42
CA PHE A 59 4.56 -0.78 3.98
C PHE A 59 4.85 0.61 3.42
N LEU A 60 4.05 1.61 3.80
CA LEU A 60 4.27 3.00 3.38
C LEU A 60 5.62 3.54 3.87
N ASN A 61 6.03 3.22 5.10
CA ASN A 61 7.36 3.60 5.60
C ASN A 61 8.50 2.85 4.89
N TRP A 62 8.26 1.65 4.39
CA TRP A 62 9.26 0.90 3.62
C TRP A 62 9.43 1.50 2.21
N LEU A 63 8.33 1.93 1.58
CA LEU A 63 8.36 2.69 0.32
C LEU A 63 9.16 4.00 0.50
N ASP A 64 8.80 4.83 1.47
CA ASP A 64 9.49 6.10 1.79
C ASP A 64 11.03 5.93 1.89
N GLN A 65 11.47 4.86 2.57
CA GLN A 65 12.90 4.56 2.74
C GLN A 65 13.57 4.07 1.46
N ALA A 66 12.86 3.32 0.62
CA ALA A 66 13.38 2.83 -0.65
C ALA A 66 13.55 3.97 -1.67
N GLU A 67 12.64 4.96 -1.64
CA GLU A 67 12.74 6.19 -2.44
C GLU A 67 13.95 7.05 -2.01
N GLU A 68 14.11 7.32 -0.70
CA GLU A 68 15.27 8.08 -0.17
C GLU A 68 16.62 7.42 -0.51
N GLU A 69 16.73 6.09 -0.39
CA GLU A 69 17.97 5.36 -0.73
C GLU A 69 18.30 5.42 -2.23
N SER A 70 17.28 5.38 -3.09
CA SER A 70 17.44 5.45 -4.54
C SER A 70 17.88 6.85 -5.02
N ASP A 71 17.34 7.90 -4.42
CA ASP A 71 17.70 9.29 -4.74
C ASP A 71 19.08 9.69 -4.22
N GLU A 72 19.50 9.17 -3.05
CA GLU A 72 20.84 9.39 -2.52
C GLU A 72 21.94 8.74 -3.39
N GLU A 73 21.73 7.52 -3.91
CA GLU A 73 22.68 6.89 -4.84
C GLU A 73 22.79 7.63 -6.19
N ALA A 74 21.68 8.20 -6.68
CA ALA A 74 21.66 8.99 -7.91
C ALA A 74 22.40 10.33 -7.76
N GLY A 75 22.42 10.90 -6.55
CA GLY A 75 23.12 12.15 -6.22
C GLY A 75 24.64 12.04 -6.05
N VAL A 76 25.17 10.82 -5.82
CA VAL A 76 26.61 10.59 -5.54
C VAL A 76 27.46 10.44 -6.81
N ARG A 77 26.85 10.44 -8.00
CA ARG A 77 27.57 10.48 -9.29
C ARG A 77 27.44 11.84 -9.98
N LYS A 78 28.03 12.89 -9.41
CA LYS A 78 28.50 14.06 -10.16
C LYS A 78 29.85 14.53 -9.64
#